data_AF-A0A356EMZ5-F1
#
_entry.id   AF-A0A356EMZ5-F1
#
_cell.length_a   1.000
_cell.length_b   1.000
_cell.length_c   1.000
_cell.angle_alpha   90.00
_cell.angle_beta   90.00
_cell.angle_gamma   90.00
#
_symmetry.space_group_name_H-M   'P 1'
#
loop_
_entity.id
_entity.type
_entity.pdbx_description
1 polymer ?
#
loop_
_entity_poly.entity_id
_entity_poly.type
_entity_poly.pdbx_seq_one_letter_code
_entity_poly.pdbx_strand_id
1 'polypeptide(L)'
;MQRIRLVSTCLLFVAAGLFLQNASALAEEAAQQRDQRMGWWRDARFGMFIHFGLYSHAAGYWDGKPVPGLASWTLHTTKAPLEQYIPLKDQFNPTQFDADEIVRLAKAAGMKYIVITTRHHEGFSLFETEYSDFDVMATPLKRDLMKEMAEACRKHDMPLGWYYSILDWYHPDYTPRRPGDDRPTEGADYDRYVRFMKDQLRELVTKYGKIDILWFDGSWDPTFTNERGLDLYKYVLSLQPTIVINNRLGHGDDRPGDFGTPEQTIPVINPDGKDWETCMTINDTWGFKRQDHNWKSAETMIRMLADCASKGGNFLLNIGPAPDGTIPRSSVERLEEMGRWMAVNGESVYGTKAGPYRRRLPWGCVSRKNLDNGRVRLFVHVFDWPKEGELVIPRIANKPLAAYLLADPAKTPLPASQNTIDGERVIVVRTGPRPPSEHDSVVVLDVEGEPEVTFHRIKPAADGKLALLAVDADLNGRVLRYDGAPGRESIGHWTRAKDWISWPVDIKKLGTYQVEITYGCAPESGGGTYRVEVAGKRLEAKTLATKGWFDRRTDVVGRITIEQTGDQTVALRCLKIDEGRAAALDFQKLVLKPVEGDAIAK
;
A
#
# COMPACT_ATOMS: atom_id res chain seq x y z
N MET A 1 -41.76 -25.59 52.29
CA MET A 1 -40.55 -24.80 51.97
C MET A 1 -40.26 -24.94 50.48
N GLN A 2 -40.88 -24.11 49.64
CA GLN A 2 -40.62 -24.04 48.20
C GLN A 2 -40.75 -22.57 47.82
N ARG A 3 -39.61 -21.88 47.69
CA ARG A 3 -39.41 -20.55 47.09
C ARG A 3 -37.95 -20.21 47.40
N ILE A 4 -37.04 -20.52 46.48
CA ILE A 4 -35.68 -20.01 46.27
C ILE A 4 -35.08 -21.01 45.27
N ARG A 5 -35.19 -20.74 43.96
CA ARG A 5 -34.36 -21.38 42.91
C ARG A 5 -34.53 -20.75 41.51
N LEU A 6 -35.43 -19.79 41.31
CA LEU A 6 -35.58 -19.10 40.01
C LEU A 6 -34.85 -17.75 39.91
N VAL A 7 -34.24 -17.25 40.99
CA VAL A 7 -33.65 -15.89 41.03
C VAL A 7 -32.19 -15.86 40.55
N SER A 8 -31.40 -16.92 40.76
CA SER A 8 -29.98 -16.93 40.38
C SER A 8 -29.71 -17.01 38.87
N THR A 9 -30.56 -17.69 38.09
CA THR A 9 -30.35 -17.84 36.64
C THR A 9 -30.65 -16.55 35.88
N CYS A 10 -31.70 -15.80 36.27
CA CYS A 10 -31.99 -14.49 35.69
C CYS A 10 -30.91 -13.43 36.02
N LEU A 11 -30.33 -13.46 37.23
CA LEU A 11 -29.23 -12.56 37.60
C LEU A 11 -27.96 -12.80 36.79
N LEU A 12 -27.64 -14.05 36.45
CA LEU A 12 -26.50 -14.41 35.59
C LEU A 12 -26.69 -13.96 34.13
N PHE A 13 -27.90 -14.09 33.57
CA PHE A 13 -28.19 -13.60 32.21
C PHE A 13 -28.22 -12.06 32.13
N VAL A 14 -28.75 -11.39 33.16
CA VAL A 14 -28.74 -9.92 33.23
C VAL A 14 -27.32 -9.38 33.42
N ALA A 15 -26.50 -10.01 34.27
CA ALA A 15 -25.10 -9.65 34.43
C ALA A 15 -24.30 -9.86 33.12
N ALA A 16 -24.44 -11.02 32.47
CA ALA A 16 -23.78 -11.28 31.18
C ALA A 16 -24.23 -10.31 30.08
N GLY A 17 -25.52 -9.94 30.03
CA GLY A 17 -26.05 -8.93 29.12
C GLY A 17 -25.48 -7.52 29.37
N LEU A 18 -25.34 -7.13 30.64
CA LEU A 18 -24.73 -5.85 31.04
C LEU A 18 -23.21 -5.80 30.73
N PHE A 19 -22.49 -6.91 30.93
CA PHE A 19 -21.07 -7.00 30.56
C PHE A 19 -20.86 -6.92 29.03
N LEU A 20 -21.71 -7.59 28.25
CA LEU A 20 -21.65 -7.53 26.77
C LEU A 20 -22.02 -6.14 26.24
N GLN A 21 -23.03 -5.47 26.82
CA GLN A 21 -23.40 -4.11 26.45
C GLN A 21 -22.28 -3.11 26.76
N ASN A 22 -21.66 -3.20 27.95
CA ASN A 22 -20.54 -2.34 28.33
C ASN A 22 -19.30 -2.58 27.45
N ALA A 23 -18.99 -3.83 27.10
CA ALA A 23 -17.88 -4.14 26.19
C ALA A 23 -18.13 -3.61 24.78
N SER A 24 -19.37 -3.70 24.28
CA SER A 24 -19.76 -3.14 22.97
C SER A 24 -19.65 -1.62 22.95
N ALA A 25 -20.12 -0.94 23.99
CA ALA A 25 -20.05 0.52 24.09
C ALA A 25 -18.60 1.03 24.17
N LEU A 26 -17.74 0.35 24.95
CA LEU A 26 -16.31 0.69 25.03
C LEU A 26 -15.59 0.46 23.69
N ALA A 27 -15.96 -0.59 22.95
CA ALA A 27 -15.40 -0.84 21.62
C ALA A 27 -15.84 0.22 20.59
N GLU A 28 -17.09 0.66 20.66
CA GLU A 28 -17.62 1.72 19.80
C GLU A 28 -16.97 3.08 20.11
N GLU A 29 -16.82 3.42 21.39
CA GLU A 29 -16.11 4.62 21.83
C GLU A 29 -14.64 4.61 21.37
N ALA A 30 -13.95 3.49 21.53
CA ALA A 30 -12.57 3.33 21.05
C ALA A 30 -12.47 3.44 19.53
N ALA A 31 -13.45 2.90 18.77
CA ALA A 31 -13.50 3.03 17.32
C ALA A 31 -13.73 4.48 16.88
N GLN A 32 -14.61 5.21 17.57
CA GLN A 32 -14.88 6.63 17.29
C GLN A 32 -13.68 7.52 17.61
N GLN A 33 -13.01 7.29 18.74
CA GLN A 33 -11.77 7.98 19.10
C GLN A 33 -10.66 7.74 18.06
N ARG A 34 -10.50 6.48 17.61
CA ARG A 34 -9.57 6.14 16.52
C ARG A 34 -9.96 6.87 15.23
N ASP A 35 -11.24 6.85 14.84
CA ASP A 35 -11.67 7.49 13.59
C ASP A 35 -11.40 8.99 13.60
N GLN A 36 -11.69 9.67 14.72
CA GLN A 36 -11.39 11.09 14.89
C GLN A 36 -9.88 11.36 14.79
N ARG A 37 -9.06 10.52 15.43
CA ARG A 37 -7.59 10.60 15.35
C ARG A 37 -7.06 10.43 13.92
N MET A 38 -7.67 9.51 13.16
CA MET A 38 -7.27 9.21 11.78
C MET A 38 -7.74 10.26 10.76
N GLY A 39 -8.67 11.14 11.12
CA GLY A 39 -9.28 12.10 10.19
C GLY A 39 -8.27 12.95 9.42
N TRP A 40 -7.36 13.62 10.13
CA TRP A 40 -6.34 14.47 9.49
C TRP A 40 -5.42 13.66 8.57
N TRP A 41 -5.07 12.43 8.97
CA TRP A 41 -4.16 11.57 8.23
C TRP A 41 -4.81 11.08 6.93
N ARG A 42 -6.11 10.74 6.98
CA ARG A 42 -6.90 10.39 5.79
C ARG A 42 -7.00 11.57 4.82
N ASP A 43 -7.05 12.80 5.32
CA ASP A 43 -7.13 13.99 4.48
C ASP A 43 -5.77 14.39 3.87
N ALA A 44 -4.66 14.08 4.56
CA ALA A 44 -3.31 14.46 4.20
C ALA A 44 -2.81 13.83 2.89
N ARG A 45 -3.06 12.53 2.69
CA ARG A 45 -2.82 11.73 1.46
C ARG A 45 -1.38 11.62 0.94
N PHE A 46 -0.52 12.59 1.17
CA PHE A 46 0.83 12.65 0.62
C PHE A 46 1.83 13.11 1.68
N GLY A 47 2.88 12.32 1.92
CA GLY A 47 3.92 12.61 2.91
C GLY A 47 5.33 12.38 2.40
N MET A 48 6.31 12.94 3.12
CA MET A 48 7.74 12.72 2.90
C MET A 48 8.25 11.64 3.84
N PHE A 49 8.99 10.67 3.32
CA PHE A 49 9.84 9.79 4.14
C PHE A 49 11.29 10.27 4.06
N ILE A 50 12.04 10.16 5.15
CA ILE A 50 13.46 10.49 5.19
C ILE A 50 14.21 9.34 5.87
N HIS A 51 15.10 8.69 5.12
CA HIS A 51 16.04 7.71 5.66
C HIS A 51 17.44 8.29 5.75
N PHE A 52 17.88 8.54 6.97
CA PHE A 52 19.18 9.12 7.27
C PHE A 52 19.82 8.42 8.48
N GLY A 53 21.13 8.26 8.46
CA GLY A 53 21.88 7.46 9.45
C GLY A 53 23.34 7.30 9.03
N LEU A 54 24.11 6.47 9.74
CA LEU A 54 25.52 6.22 9.41
C LEU A 54 25.68 5.58 8.03
N TYR A 55 24.70 4.78 7.60
CA TYR A 55 24.65 4.26 6.23
C TYR A 55 24.64 5.36 5.14
N SER A 56 24.10 6.55 5.42
CA SER A 56 24.15 7.67 4.46
C SER A 56 25.59 8.18 4.30
N HIS A 57 26.36 8.22 5.40
CA HIS A 57 27.80 8.54 5.35
C HIS A 57 28.59 7.51 4.54
N ALA A 58 28.28 6.22 4.74
CA ALA A 58 28.88 5.14 3.95
C ALA A 58 28.53 5.21 2.45
N ALA A 59 27.47 5.94 2.08
CA ALA A 59 27.07 6.25 0.70
C ALA A 59 26.93 5.02 -0.22
N GLY A 60 26.57 3.87 0.35
CA GLY A 60 26.45 2.60 -0.35
C GLY A 60 27.78 1.91 -0.67
N TYR A 61 28.83 2.19 0.10
CA TYR A 61 30.11 1.48 0.05
C TYR A 61 30.49 0.90 1.42
N TRP A 62 31.18 -0.22 1.39
CA TRP A 62 31.80 -0.83 2.57
C TRP A 62 33.13 -1.46 2.15
N ASP A 63 34.21 -1.17 2.88
CA ASP A 63 35.55 -1.69 2.58
C ASP A 63 35.97 -1.48 1.10
N GLY A 64 35.76 -0.25 0.59
CA GLY A 64 36.07 0.12 -0.79
C GLY A 64 35.19 -0.52 -1.87
N LYS A 65 34.21 -1.36 -1.49
CA LYS A 65 33.33 -2.09 -2.43
C LYS A 65 31.91 -1.54 -2.39
N PRO A 66 31.20 -1.49 -3.53
CA PRO A 66 29.79 -1.16 -3.54
C PRO A 66 28.97 -2.17 -2.71
N VAL A 67 28.07 -1.66 -1.88
CA VAL A 67 27.11 -2.46 -1.11
C VAL A 67 26.06 -3.04 -2.07
N PRO A 68 25.82 -4.37 -2.07
CA PRO A 68 24.70 -4.94 -2.82
C PRO A 68 23.37 -4.54 -2.19
N GLY A 69 22.34 -4.29 -3.00
CA GLY A 69 21.01 -3.92 -2.50
C GLY A 69 20.98 -2.55 -1.81
N LEU A 70 20.26 -2.49 -0.69
CA LEU A 70 19.91 -1.24 0.01
C LEU A 70 21.09 -0.70 0.84
N ALA A 71 21.31 0.63 0.78
CA ALA A 71 22.35 1.28 1.59
C ALA A 71 22.08 1.19 3.09
N SER A 72 20.82 1.34 3.53
CA SER A 72 20.44 1.23 4.95
C SER A 72 20.60 -0.18 5.54
N TRP A 73 20.94 -1.17 4.70
CA TRP A 73 21.22 -2.55 5.09
C TRP A 73 22.71 -2.91 5.01
N THR A 74 23.63 -1.95 4.89
CA THR A 74 25.07 -2.20 4.78
C THR A 74 25.57 -3.19 5.84
N LEU A 75 25.29 -2.93 7.12
CA LEU A 75 25.76 -3.75 8.24
C LEU A 75 25.36 -5.23 8.11
N HIS A 76 24.14 -5.50 7.62
CA HIS A 76 23.63 -6.85 7.40
C HIS A 76 24.18 -7.47 6.11
N THR A 77 24.05 -6.77 4.98
CA THR A 77 24.29 -7.34 3.65
C THR A 77 25.77 -7.61 3.39
N THR A 78 26.67 -6.78 3.94
CA THR A 78 28.11 -6.99 3.80
C THR A 78 28.71 -7.84 4.92
N LYS A 79 27.89 -8.26 5.91
CA LYS A 79 28.33 -8.94 7.13
C LYS A 79 29.44 -8.16 7.83
N ALA A 80 29.31 -6.83 7.85
CA ALA A 80 30.31 -5.96 8.43
C ALA A 80 30.50 -6.30 9.92
N PRO A 81 31.74 -6.41 10.41
CA PRO A 81 31.99 -6.51 11.84
C PRO A 81 31.49 -5.24 12.54
N LEU A 82 30.77 -5.39 13.66
CA LEU A 82 30.13 -4.26 14.33
C LEU A 82 31.17 -3.27 14.86
N GLU A 83 32.30 -3.78 15.35
CA GLU A 83 33.45 -3.01 15.83
C GLU A 83 34.10 -2.14 14.74
N GLN A 84 33.92 -2.48 13.46
CA GLN A 84 34.36 -1.66 12.33
C GLN A 84 33.29 -0.66 11.89
N TYR A 85 32.01 -0.95 12.15
CA TYR A 85 30.89 -0.09 11.80
C TYR A 85 30.69 1.07 12.79
N ILE A 86 30.84 0.80 14.08
CA ILE A 86 30.68 1.80 15.16
C ILE A 86 31.54 3.06 14.92
N PRO A 87 32.84 2.97 14.54
CA PRO A 87 33.68 4.14 14.27
C PRO A 87 33.18 5.06 13.15
N LEU A 88 32.21 4.66 12.32
CA LEU A 88 31.60 5.57 11.34
C LEU A 88 30.97 6.81 12.02
N LYS A 89 30.49 6.67 13.27
CA LYS A 89 29.94 7.79 14.04
C LYS A 89 30.97 8.91 14.24
N ASP A 90 32.26 8.58 14.30
CA ASP A 90 33.34 9.55 14.53
C ASP A 90 33.61 10.40 13.26
N GLN A 91 33.08 9.99 12.11
CA GLN A 91 33.15 10.72 10.84
C GLN A 91 31.80 11.35 10.46
N PHE A 92 30.72 10.99 11.16
CA PHE A 92 29.39 11.49 10.89
C PHE A 92 29.28 12.98 11.26
N ASN A 93 29.35 13.85 10.27
CA ASN A 93 29.31 15.29 10.47
C ASN A 93 28.54 16.02 9.35
N PRO A 94 27.21 15.80 9.22
CA PRO A 94 26.39 16.42 8.19
C PRO A 94 26.10 17.90 8.49
N THR A 95 27.12 18.73 8.34
CA THR A 95 27.06 20.17 8.65
C THR A 95 26.03 20.94 7.82
N GLN A 96 25.63 20.41 6.65
CA GLN A 96 24.67 21.01 5.73
C GLN A 96 23.24 20.47 5.93
N PHE A 97 23.00 19.64 6.95
CA PHE A 97 21.64 19.24 7.31
C PHE A 97 20.86 20.47 7.81
N ASP A 98 19.76 20.77 7.12
CA ASP A 98 18.85 21.87 7.43
C ASP A 98 17.40 21.36 7.47
N ALA A 99 16.85 21.25 8.68
CA ALA A 99 15.47 20.84 8.91
C ALA A 99 14.44 21.82 8.32
N ASP A 100 14.73 23.12 8.30
CA ASP A 100 13.83 24.14 7.73
C ASP A 100 13.76 24.03 6.21
N GLU A 101 14.90 23.77 5.56
CA GLU A 101 14.95 23.51 4.11
C GLU A 101 14.15 22.25 3.73
N ILE A 102 14.33 21.16 4.47
CA ILE A 102 13.57 19.91 4.28
C ILE A 102 12.06 20.18 4.36
N VAL A 103 11.61 20.87 5.42
CA VAL A 103 10.18 21.15 5.61
C VAL A 103 9.64 22.10 4.53
N ARG A 104 10.41 23.10 4.10
CA ARG A 104 10.03 23.98 2.98
C ARG A 104 9.92 23.21 1.67
N LEU A 105 10.85 22.30 1.38
CA LEU A 105 10.78 21.45 0.19
C LEU A 105 9.56 20.53 0.23
N ALA A 106 9.29 19.89 1.36
CA ALA A 106 8.09 19.04 1.53
C ALA A 106 6.80 19.84 1.27
N LYS A 107 6.70 21.07 1.80
CA LYS A 107 5.55 21.96 1.54
C LYS A 107 5.46 22.36 0.08
N ALA A 108 6.58 22.73 -0.55
CA ALA A 108 6.63 23.08 -1.96
C ALA A 108 6.20 21.93 -2.86
N ALA A 109 6.53 20.68 -2.49
CA ALA A 109 6.10 19.47 -3.18
C ALA A 109 4.61 19.13 -2.98
N GLY A 110 3.92 19.79 -2.04
CA GLY A 110 2.55 19.47 -1.66
C GLY A 110 2.43 18.34 -0.64
N MET A 111 3.48 17.98 0.08
CA MET A 111 3.37 17.00 1.16
C MET A 111 2.72 17.63 2.39
N LYS A 112 2.00 16.81 3.17
CA LYS A 112 1.19 17.21 4.33
C LYS A 112 1.67 16.62 5.64
N TYR A 113 2.72 15.81 5.62
CA TYR A 113 3.40 15.28 6.80
C TYR A 113 4.80 14.79 6.42
N ILE A 114 5.66 14.63 7.42
CA ILE A 114 7.01 14.08 7.28
C ILE A 114 7.19 12.91 8.25
N VAL A 115 7.81 11.83 7.81
CA VAL A 115 8.27 10.72 8.65
C VAL A 115 9.79 10.60 8.47
N ILE A 116 10.57 10.63 9.57
CA ILE A 116 12.02 10.51 9.52
C ILE A 116 12.53 9.41 10.46
N THR A 117 13.56 8.69 10.04
CA THR A 117 14.26 7.68 10.84
C THR A 117 14.88 8.31 12.08
N THR A 118 14.32 8.06 13.27
CA THR A 118 14.97 8.44 14.53
C THR A 118 16.10 7.46 14.87
N ARG A 119 15.87 6.17 14.57
CA ARG A 119 16.81 5.05 14.69
C ARG A 119 16.42 3.98 13.67
N HIS A 120 17.37 3.55 12.84
CA HIS A 120 17.19 2.43 11.90
C HIS A 120 17.78 1.13 12.49
N HIS A 121 17.72 0.03 11.75
CA HIS A 121 18.24 -1.28 12.15
C HIS A 121 19.70 -1.27 12.63
N GLU A 122 20.52 -0.34 12.16
CA GLU A 122 21.91 -0.19 12.58
C GLU A 122 22.05 0.20 14.07
N GLY A 123 20.98 0.68 14.70
CA GLY A 123 20.95 1.06 16.11
C GLY A 123 21.53 2.45 16.42
N PHE A 124 21.90 3.24 15.41
CA PHE A 124 22.36 4.61 15.63
C PHE A 124 21.16 5.55 15.81
N SER A 125 21.18 6.35 16.87
CA SER A 125 20.09 7.30 17.18
C SER A 125 20.40 8.69 16.66
N LEU A 126 19.51 9.29 15.85
CA LEU A 126 19.63 10.68 15.37
C LEU A 126 19.13 11.73 16.38
N PHE A 127 18.88 11.31 17.62
CA PHE A 127 18.38 12.13 18.71
C PHE A 127 19.23 11.90 19.96
N GLU A 128 19.26 12.87 20.88
CA GLU A 128 19.94 12.71 22.17
C GLU A 128 19.12 11.76 23.06
N THR A 129 19.74 10.63 23.47
CA THR A 129 19.10 9.60 24.29
C THR A 129 19.90 9.31 25.54
N GLU A 130 19.22 9.15 26.67
CA GLU A 130 19.88 8.77 27.94
C GLU A 130 20.24 7.28 28.01
N TYR A 131 19.79 6.48 27.04
CA TYR A 131 19.81 5.01 27.13
C TYR A 131 20.88 4.34 26.26
N SER A 132 21.61 5.10 25.43
CA SER A 132 22.68 4.57 24.56
C SER A 132 23.74 5.64 24.29
N ASP A 133 25.01 5.23 24.21
CA ASP A 133 26.13 6.06 23.76
C ASP A 133 26.33 6.03 22.23
N PHE A 134 25.46 5.31 21.51
CA PHE A 134 25.49 5.19 20.05
C PHE A 134 24.44 6.11 19.41
N ASP A 135 24.66 7.41 19.59
CA ASP A 135 23.77 8.46 19.14
C ASP A 135 24.51 9.63 18.47
N VAL A 136 23.75 10.59 17.95
CA VAL A 136 24.27 11.78 17.29
C VAL A 136 25.13 12.67 18.21
N MET A 137 24.90 12.61 19.53
CA MET A 137 25.71 13.32 20.51
C MET A 137 27.07 12.67 20.71
N ALA A 138 27.29 11.44 20.26
CA ALA A 138 28.60 10.78 20.21
C ALA A 138 29.42 11.09 18.94
N THR A 139 28.97 12.02 18.08
CA THR A 139 29.63 12.38 16.81
C THR A 139 30.25 13.79 16.84
N PRO A 140 31.07 14.20 15.84
CA PRO A 140 31.52 15.58 15.69
C PRO A 140 30.38 16.60 15.51
N LEU A 141 29.20 16.17 15.05
CA LEU A 141 28.06 17.04 14.78
C LEU A 141 27.52 17.69 16.07
N LYS A 142 27.39 16.90 17.16
CA LYS A 142 26.87 17.33 18.48
C LYS A 142 25.54 18.13 18.41
N ARG A 143 24.70 17.83 17.42
CA ARG A 143 23.37 18.43 17.22
C ARG A 143 22.31 17.34 17.27
N ASP A 144 21.24 17.60 18.01
CA ASP A 144 20.06 16.74 18.03
C ASP A 144 19.19 17.00 16.80
N LEU A 145 19.30 16.13 15.79
CA LEU A 145 18.62 16.31 14.51
C LEU A 145 17.11 16.10 14.63
N MET A 146 16.63 15.27 15.55
CA MET A 146 15.18 15.09 15.75
C MET A 146 14.58 16.32 16.44
N LYS A 147 15.31 16.99 17.33
CA LYS A 147 14.91 18.28 17.88
C LYS A 147 14.78 19.35 16.79
N GLU A 148 15.78 19.46 15.91
CA GLU A 148 15.73 20.41 14.79
C GLU A 148 14.53 20.15 13.87
N MET A 149 14.26 18.88 13.54
CA MET A 149 13.07 18.50 12.76
C MET A 149 11.77 18.83 13.49
N ALA A 150 11.66 18.57 14.79
CA ALA A 150 10.48 18.89 15.59
C ALA A 150 10.20 20.40 15.64
N GLU A 151 11.25 21.21 15.79
CA GLU A 151 11.16 22.66 15.79
C GLU A 151 10.79 23.21 14.40
N ALA A 152 11.42 22.72 13.32
CA ALA A 152 11.11 23.12 11.96
C ALA A 152 9.68 22.73 11.55
N CYS A 153 9.25 21.50 11.85
CA CYS A 153 7.88 21.07 11.58
C CYS A 153 6.85 21.93 12.32
N ARG A 154 7.08 22.22 13.60
CA ARG A 154 6.22 23.12 14.39
C ARG A 154 6.17 24.54 13.82
N LYS A 155 7.33 25.09 13.41
CA LYS A 155 7.43 26.41 12.78
C LYS A 155 6.57 26.54 11.52
N HIS A 156 6.37 25.44 10.80
CA HIS A 156 5.70 25.41 9.49
C HIS A 156 4.33 24.73 9.51
N ASP A 157 3.79 24.40 10.68
CA ASP A 157 2.55 23.65 10.86
C ASP A 157 2.54 22.32 10.07
N MET A 158 3.68 21.64 10.05
CA MET A 158 3.86 20.35 9.37
C MET A 158 3.72 19.20 10.37
N PRO A 159 2.72 18.31 10.23
CA PRO A 159 2.63 17.09 11.02
C PRO A 159 3.90 16.24 10.91
N LEU A 160 4.36 15.75 12.05
CA LEU A 160 5.65 15.06 12.18
C LEU A 160 5.49 13.64 12.66
N GLY A 161 6.22 12.74 12.02
CA GLY A 161 6.29 11.33 12.31
C GLY A 161 7.70 10.85 12.58
N TRP A 162 7.80 9.92 13.52
CA TRP A 162 9.02 9.19 13.81
C TRP A 162 8.96 7.80 13.23
N TYR A 163 9.93 7.46 12.39
CA TYR A 163 10.24 6.06 12.11
C TYR A 163 11.12 5.51 13.23
N TYR A 164 10.76 4.33 13.74
CA TYR A 164 11.53 3.65 14.78
C TYR A 164 11.68 2.15 14.46
N SER A 165 12.92 1.68 14.39
CA SER A 165 13.22 0.26 14.22
C SER A 165 13.14 -0.52 15.54
N ILE A 166 12.26 -1.52 15.59
CA ILE A 166 12.19 -2.53 16.66
C ILE A 166 13.36 -3.50 16.57
N LEU A 167 13.86 -3.75 15.37
CA LEU A 167 15.08 -4.53 15.18
C LEU A 167 16.30 -3.66 15.51
N ASP A 168 17.31 -4.26 16.16
CA ASP A 168 18.50 -3.54 16.57
C ASP A 168 19.76 -4.40 16.45
N TRP A 169 20.59 -4.12 15.45
CA TRP A 169 21.85 -4.85 15.23
C TRP A 169 22.97 -4.40 16.18
N TYR A 170 22.80 -3.31 16.91
CA TYR A 170 23.79 -2.80 17.85
C TYR A 170 23.56 -3.35 19.26
N HIS A 171 22.33 -3.35 19.75
CA HIS A 171 22.03 -3.63 21.16
C HIS A 171 22.39 -5.08 21.57
N PRO A 172 23.18 -5.30 22.64
CA PRO A 172 23.66 -6.64 23.01
C PRO A 172 22.53 -7.61 23.36
N ASP A 173 21.42 -7.09 23.92
CA ASP A 173 20.24 -7.88 24.30
C ASP A 173 19.29 -8.22 23.15
N TYR A 174 19.50 -7.64 21.97
CA TYR A 174 18.76 -8.04 20.78
C TYR A 174 19.35 -9.36 20.25
N THR A 175 18.76 -10.47 20.70
CA THR A 175 19.28 -11.81 20.44
C THR A 175 19.09 -12.34 19.01
N PRO A 176 18.13 -11.87 18.19
CA PRO A 176 18.17 -12.17 16.76
C PRO A 176 19.42 -11.52 16.13
N ARG A 177 20.48 -12.33 16.00
CA ARG A 177 21.75 -11.90 15.41
C ARG A 177 21.61 -11.82 13.89
N ARG A 178 22.08 -10.72 13.31
CA ARG A 178 22.24 -10.60 11.85
C ARG A 178 23.35 -11.54 11.35
N PRO A 179 23.43 -11.82 10.04
CA PRO A 179 24.58 -12.50 9.46
C PRO A 179 25.90 -11.80 9.82
N GLY A 180 26.90 -12.60 10.23
CA GLY A 180 28.23 -12.11 10.63
C GLY A 180 28.28 -11.42 12.00
N ASP A 181 27.28 -11.64 12.87
CA ASP A 181 27.31 -11.21 14.27
C ASP A 181 27.47 -12.43 15.17
N ASP A 182 28.71 -12.69 15.57
CA ASP A 182 29.11 -13.86 16.36
C ASP A 182 29.14 -13.55 17.87
N ARG A 183 28.59 -12.39 18.29
CA ARG A 183 28.54 -12.02 19.71
C ARG A 183 27.71 -13.04 20.49
N PRO A 184 28.19 -13.51 21.66
CA PRO A 184 27.46 -14.47 22.48
C PRO A 184 26.09 -13.90 22.88
N THR A 185 25.12 -14.80 23.04
CA THR A 185 23.79 -14.48 23.59
C THR A 185 23.68 -14.81 25.07
N GLU A 186 24.74 -15.37 25.67
CA GLU A 186 24.80 -15.62 27.12
C GLU A 186 24.70 -14.28 27.89
N GLY A 187 23.76 -14.21 28.83
CA GLY A 187 23.45 -12.99 29.59
C GLY A 187 22.56 -11.96 28.89
N ALA A 188 22.25 -12.16 27.60
CA ALA A 188 21.31 -11.31 26.87
C ALA A 188 19.88 -11.49 27.41
N ASP A 189 19.15 -10.39 27.56
CA ASP A 189 17.76 -10.37 28.04
C ASP A 189 16.88 -9.54 27.11
N TYR A 190 16.05 -10.21 26.31
CA TYR A 190 15.16 -9.52 25.38
C TYR A 190 14.13 -8.62 26.09
N ASP A 191 13.74 -8.91 27.33
CA ASP A 191 12.86 -8.01 28.09
C ASP A 191 13.59 -6.73 28.52
N ARG A 192 14.89 -6.80 28.77
CA ARG A 192 15.73 -5.60 28.97
C ARG A 192 15.82 -4.77 27.70
N TYR A 193 15.94 -5.40 26.54
CA TYR A 193 15.84 -4.71 25.26
C TYR A 193 14.47 -4.03 25.06
N VAL A 194 13.37 -4.73 25.37
CA VAL A 194 12.02 -4.15 25.24
C VAL A 194 11.82 -2.96 26.18
N ARG A 195 12.38 -2.99 27.39
CA ARG A 195 12.40 -1.83 28.31
C ARG A 195 13.19 -0.66 27.70
N PHE A 196 14.42 -0.93 27.24
CA PHE A 196 15.24 0.06 26.53
C PHE A 196 14.48 0.75 25.38
N MET A 197 13.82 -0.04 24.52
CA MET A 197 13.01 0.49 23.42
C MET A 197 11.84 1.37 23.91
N LYS A 198 11.10 0.93 24.93
CA LYS A 198 9.99 1.71 25.50
C LYS A 198 10.46 3.01 26.15
N ASP A 199 11.66 3.01 26.71
CA ASP A 199 12.26 4.18 27.32
C ASP A 199 12.69 5.20 26.26
N GLN A 200 13.34 4.76 25.17
CA GLN A 200 13.63 5.63 24.01
C GLN A 200 12.36 6.19 23.35
N LEU A 201 11.32 5.36 23.18
CA LEU A 201 10.04 5.83 22.64
C LEU A 201 9.39 6.88 23.54
N ARG A 202 9.51 6.75 24.86
CA ARG A 202 9.05 7.78 25.80
C ARG A 202 9.80 9.09 25.58
N GLU A 203 11.12 9.07 25.43
CA GLU A 203 11.88 10.28 25.09
C GLU A 203 11.34 10.94 23.82
N LEU A 204 11.20 10.17 22.75
CA LEU A 204 10.76 10.64 21.43
C LEU A 204 9.36 11.28 21.44
N VAL A 205 8.42 10.73 22.23
CA VAL A 205 7.04 11.23 22.30
C VAL A 205 6.77 12.15 23.51
N THR A 206 7.78 12.50 24.30
CA THR A 206 7.58 13.44 25.43
C THR A 206 8.54 14.62 25.42
N LYS A 207 9.78 14.46 24.94
CA LYS A 207 10.80 15.52 24.89
C LYS A 207 10.67 16.43 23.66
N TYR A 208 10.08 15.95 22.56
CA TYR A 208 10.06 16.63 21.26
C TYR A 208 8.73 17.33 20.93
N GLY A 209 7.78 17.33 21.88
CA GLY A 209 6.44 17.91 21.70
C GLY A 209 5.45 16.94 21.05
N LYS A 210 4.43 17.47 20.36
CA LYS A 210 3.41 16.67 19.69
C LYS A 210 4.03 15.91 18.50
N ILE A 211 3.84 14.59 18.48
CA ILE A 211 4.21 13.71 17.38
C ILE A 211 2.92 13.12 16.80
N ASP A 212 2.77 13.22 15.49
CA ASP A 212 1.53 12.86 14.79
C ASP A 212 1.54 11.41 14.30
N ILE A 213 2.72 10.85 13.97
CA ILE A 213 2.87 9.47 13.49
C ILE A 213 4.02 8.74 14.22
N LEU A 214 3.78 7.50 14.65
CA LEU A 214 4.84 6.54 14.96
C LEU A 214 4.82 5.41 13.92
N TRP A 215 5.88 5.34 13.11
CA TRP A 215 6.04 4.40 12.02
C TRP A 215 7.06 3.33 12.42
N PHE A 216 6.58 2.20 12.93
CA PHE A 216 7.46 1.12 13.37
C PHE A 216 7.98 0.27 12.22
N ASP A 217 9.11 -0.38 12.42
CA ASP A 217 9.64 -1.37 11.49
C ASP A 217 10.46 -2.43 12.24
N GLY A 218 10.88 -3.51 11.58
CA GLY A 218 11.77 -4.50 12.21
C GLY A 218 11.06 -5.54 13.08
N SER A 219 9.74 -5.67 13.02
CA SER A 219 8.98 -6.59 13.88
C SER A 219 8.95 -8.05 13.41
N TRP A 220 9.76 -8.43 12.41
CA TRP A 220 9.68 -9.74 11.74
C TRP A 220 10.38 -10.88 12.49
N ASP A 221 11.20 -10.58 13.49
CA ASP A 221 11.83 -11.63 14.29
C ASP A 221 10.81 -12.30 15.23
N PRO A 222 10.85 -13.65 15.39
CA PRO A 222 9.89 -14.38 16.21
C PRO A 222 9.87 -13.98 17.70
N THR A 223 10.96 -13.37 18.19
CA THR A 223 11.08 -12.87 19.56
C THR A 223 10.13 -11.69 19.83
N PHE A 224 9.76 -10.93 18.80
CA PHE A 224 8.79 -9.86 18.90
C PHE A 224 7.38 -10.38 18.57
N THR A 225 6.61 -10.73 19.61
CA THR A 225 5.27 -11.31 19.46
C THR A 225 4.18 -10.25 19.27
N ASN A 226 2.99 -10.67 18.79
CA ASN A 226 1.83 -9.78 18.69
C ASN A 226 1.38 -9.23 20.05
N GLU A 227 1.62 -9.98 21.13
CA GLU A 227 1.34 -9.52 22.49
C GLU A 227 2.24 -8.33 22.86
N ARG A 228 3.55 -8.42 22.58
CA ARG A 228 4.48 -7.30 22.77
C ARG A 228 4.12 -6.12 21.87
N GLY A 229 3.72 -6.39 20.63
CA GLY A 229 3.24 -5.35 19.71
C GLY A 229 2.01 -4.62 20.25
N LEU A 230 1.04 -5.34 20.83
CA LEU A 230 -0.17 -4.75 21.40
C LEU A 230 0.13 -3.96 22.68
N ASP A 231 1.01 -4.49 23.52
CA ASP A 231 1.52 -3.81 24.71
C ASP A 231 2.27 -2.51 24.34
N LEU A 232 3.10 -2.54 23.29
CA LEU A 232 3.80 -1.36 22.79
C LEU A 232 2.83 -0.31 22.21
N TYR A 233 1.86 -0.74 21.40
CA TYR A 233 0.81 0.13 20.85
C TYR A 233 0.05 0.86 21.97
N LYS A 234 -0.40 0.12 23.01
CA LYS A 234 -1.11 0.70 24.17
C LYS A 234 -0.21 1.63 24.98
N TYR A 235 1.05 1.25 25.19
CA TYR A 235 2.03 2.07 25.89
C TYR A 235 2.21 3.42 25.22
N VAL A 236 2.42 3.45 23.91
CA VAL A 236 2.57 4.71 23.14
C VAL A 236 1.29 5.55 23.21
N LEU A 237 0.11 4.96 23.01
CA LEU A 237 -1.15 5.69 23.11
C LEU A 237 -1.39 6.27 24.52
N SER A 238 -0.89 5.62 25.57
CA SER A 238 -0.97 6.16 26.94
C SER A 238 -0.11 7.42 27.14
N LEU A 239 0.93 7.61 26.31
CA LEU A 239 1.81 8.77 26.36
C LEU A 239 1.32 9.90 25.44
N GLN A 240 0.86 9.58 24.23
CA GLN A 240 0.25 10.54 23.30
C GLN A 240 -1.01 9.93 22.64
N PRO A 241 -2.22 10.16 23.19
CA PRO A 241 -3.46 9.52 22.68
C PRO A 241 -3.83 9.87 21.23
N THR A 242 -3.29 10.98 20.71
CA THR A 242 -3.57 11.50 19.35
C THR A 242 -2.62 10.97 18.28
N ILE A 243 -1.62 10.16 18.63
CA ILE A 243 -0.64 9.66 17.66
C ILE A 243 -1.19 8.51 16.81
N VAL A 244 -0.89 8.53 15.52
CA VAL A 244 -1.27 7.47 14.56
C VAL A 244 -0.13 6.47 14.43
N ILE A 245 -0.42 5.17 14.51
CA ILE A 245 0.61 4.12 14.54
C ILE A 245 0.42 3.13 13.40
N ASN A 246 1.49 2.77 12.69
CA ASN A 246 1.40 1.80 11.59
C ASN A 246 1.18 0.36 12.09
N ASN A 247 0.84 -0.57 11.18
CA ASN A 247 0.60 -1.97 11.53
C ASN A 247 1.83 -2.87 11.54
N ARG A 248 3.03 -2.33 11.77
CA ARG A 248 4.28 -3.12 11.85
C ARG A 248 4.64 -3.47 13.31
N LEU A 249 3.62 -3.85 14.08
CA LEU A 249 3.74 -4.26 15.48
C LEU A 249 3.42 -5.75 15.66
N GLY A 250 4.07 -6.61 14.87
CA GLY A 250 3.91 -8.06 14.95
C GLY A 250 3.64 -8.71 13.59
N HIS A 251 2.96 -9.86 13.63
CA HIS A 251 2.88 -10.84 12.56
C HIS A 251 1.45 -11.15 12.16
N GLY A 252 1.26 -11.50 10.88
CA GLY A 252 -0.03 -11.95 10.35
C GLY A 252 -1.07 -10.84 10.19
N ASP A 253 -2.32 -11.24 9.96
CA ASP A 253 -3.42 -10.33 9.61
C ASP A 253 -3.93 -9.50 10.80
N ASP A 254 -3.75 -9.98 12.03
CA ASP A 254 -4.28 -9.40 13.27
C ASP A 254 -3.24 -8.56 14.03
N ARG A 255 -2.16 -8.16 13.35
CA ARG A 255 -1.10 -7.34 13.93
C ARG A 255 -1.62 -5.94 14.32
N PRO A 256 -1.34 -5.45 15.54
CA PRO A 256 -1.74 -4.12 16.01
C PRO A 256 -1.30 -2.98 15.10
N GLY A 257 -2.12 -1.94 15.01
CA GLY A 257 -1.83 -0.70 14.29
C GLY A 257 -3.09 -0.03 13.72
N ASP A 258 -2.97 1.25 13.42
CA ASP A 258 -4.05 2.05 12.85
C ASP A 258 -4.15 1.92 11.34
N PHE A 259 -3.03 1.70 10.62
CA PHE A 259 -3.04 1.64 9.15
C PHE A 259 -2.07 0.60 8.57
N GLY A 260 -2.42 0.05 7.41
CA GLY A 260 -1.60 -0.91 6.67
C GLY A 260 -0.42 -0.28 5.92
N THR A 261 0.68 -1.03 5.74
CA THR A 261 1.91 -0.50 5.10
C THR A 261 2.40 -1.32 3.89
N PRO A 262 1.70 -1.32 2.73
CA PRO A 262 2.25 -1.89 1.50
C PRO A 262 3.56 -1.21 1.09
N GLU A 263 4.68 -1.94 1.08
CA GLU A 263 6.00 -1.35 0.77
C GLU A 263 6.37 -1.57 -0.70
N GLN A 264 6.83 -0.51 -1.37
CA GLN A 264 7.25 -0.52 -2.79
C GLN A 264 6.16 -1.04 -3.75
N THR A 265 4.89 -1.01 -3.31
CA THR A 265 3.77 -1.53 -4.08
C THR A 265 2.47 -0.83 -3.70
N ILE A 266 1.68 -0.48 -4.71
CA ILE A 266 0.33 0.03 -4.54
C ILE A 266 -0.63 -1.16 -4.64
N PRO A 267 -1.54 -1.38 -3.68
CA PRO A 267 -2.57 -2.40 -3.81
C PRO A 267 -3.30 -2.27 -5.15
N VAL A 268 -3.44 -3.37 -5.89
CA VAL A 268 -4.13 -3.32 -7.19
C VAL A 268 -5.60 -2.99 -7.00
N ILE A 269 -6.20 -3.52 -5.93
CA ILE A 269 -7.57 -3.26 -5.52
C ILE A 269 -7.55 -2.40 -4.27
N ASN A 270 -8.51 -1.48 -4.18
CA ASN A 270 -8.83 -0.79 -2.93
C ASN A 270 -9.01 -1.81 -1.78
N PRO A 271 -8.19 -1.76 -0.72
CA PRO A 271 -8.40 -2.54 0.50
C PRO A 271 -9.64 -2.01 1.23
N ASP A 272 -10.84 -2.39 0.76
CA ASP A 272 -12.13 -1.87 1.23
C ASP A 272 -12.19 -1.79 2.77
N GLY A 273 -12.48 -0.59 3.27
CA GLY A 273 -12.69 -0.33 4.70
C GLY A 273 -11.42 -0.30 5.57
N LYS A 274 -10.21 -0.32 4.99
CA LYS A 274 -8.95 -0.25 5.75
C LYS A 274 -8.12 0.98 5.36
N ASP A 275 -7.64 1.68 6.38
CA ASP A 275 -6.62 2.72 6.19
C ASP A 275 -5.29 2.08 5.79
N TRP A 276 -4.61 2.64 4.79
CA TRP A 276 -3.31 2.15 4.34
C TRP A 276 -2.45 3.26 3.72
N GLU A 277 -1.14 3.08 3.81
CA GLU A 277 -0.14 3.97 3.23
C GLU A 277 0.90 3.13 2.53
N THR A 278 1.18 3.44 1.26
CA THR A 278 2.36 2.88 0.62
C THR A 278 3.56 3.78 0.83
N CYS A 279 4.68 3.17 1.22
CA CYS A 279 5.97 3.82 1.19
C CYS A 279 6.72 3.43 -0.09
N MET A 280 7.30 4.42 -0.77
CA MET A 280 8.00 4.25 -2.05
C MET A 280 9.30 5.04 -2.06
N THR A 281 10.35 4.46 -2.66
CA THR A 281 11.63 5.15 -2.88
C THR A 281 11.59 6.00 -4.13
N ILE A 282 12.22 7.18 -4.12
CA ILE A 282 12.38 8.00 -5.33
C ILE A 282 13.34 7.38 -6.35
N ASN A 283 14.33 6.61 -5.89
CA ASN A 283 15.24 5.77 -6.67
C ASN A 283 15.10 4.29 -6.22
N ASP A 284 16.16 3.49 -6.19
CA ASP A 284 16.10 2.06 -5.84
C ASP A 284 16.47 1.78 -4.37
N THR A 285 16.72 2.82 -3.56
CA THR A 285 17.11 2.65 -2.15
C THR A 285 16.47 3.67 -1.20
N TRP A 286 16.40 3.32 0.08
CA TRP A 286 15.88 4.18 1.14
C TRP A 286 16.92 5.21 1.58
N GLY A 287 18.05 4.75 2.12
CA GLY A 287 19.20 5.59 2.50
C GLY A 287 20.07 5.97 1.30
N PHE A 288 20.90 7.00 1.44
CA PHE A 288 21.68 7.52 0.30
C PHE A 288 22.68 6.50 -0.26
N LYS A 289 22.70 6.38 -1.60
CA LYS A 289 23.66 5.56 -2.36
C LYS A 289 24.19 6.37 -3.53
N ARG A 290 25.49 6.68 -3.52
CA ARG A 290 26.11 7.54 -4.55
C ARG A 290 25.97 7.00 -5.97
N GLN A 291 25.92 5.68 -6.10
CA GLN A 291 25.89 4.96 -7.37
C GLN A 291 24.47 4.81 -7.94
N ASP A 292 23.43 5.11 -7.15
CA ASP A 292 22.05 4.91 -7.55
C ASP A 292 21.51 6.18 -8.23
N HIS A 293 21.43 6.12 -9.54
CA HIS A 293 20.87 7.17 -10.39
C HIS A 293 19.58 6.74 -11.07
N ASN A 294 18.96 5.62 -10.65
CA ASN A 294 17.72 5.13 -11.23
C ASN A 294 16.50 5.85 -10.64
N TRP A 295 16.46 7.17 -10.83
CA TRP A 295 15.43 8.04 -10.28
C TRP A 295 14.12 7.91 -11.05
N LYS A 296 13.02 7.58 -10.37
CA LYS A 296 11.66 7.60 -10.93
C LYS A 296 11.33 8.98 -11.49
N SER A 297 10.63 9.04 -12.61
CA SER A 297 10.20 10.33 -13.18
C SER A 297 9.10 10.99 -12.32
N ALA A 298 8.94 12.32 -12.42
CA ALA A 298 7.83 13.01 -11.78
C ALA A 298 6.48 12.47 -12.27
N GLU A 299 6.35 12.16 -13.56
CA GLU A 299 5.19 11.47 -14.14
C GLU A 299 4.84 10.19 -13.37
N THR A 300 5.83 9.32 -13.15
CA THR A 300 5.61 8.04 -12.45
C THR A 300 5.09 8.29 -11.04
N MET A 301 5.69 9.24 -10.32
CA MET A 301 5.33 9.53 -8.92
C MET A 301 3.99 10.26 -8.79
N ILE A 302 3.64 11.16 -9.72
CA ILE A 302 2.31 11.79 -9.79
C ILE A 302 1.23 10.73 -10.03
N ARG A 303 1.45 9.82 -10.99
CA ARG A 303 0.51 8.73 -11.28
C ARG A 303 0.38 7.75 -10.11
N MET A 304 1.47 7.48 -9.37
CA MET A 304 1.43 6.70 -8.13
C MET A 304 0.59 7.39 -7.05
N LEU A 305 0.77 8.70 -6.84
CA LEU A 305 -0.01 9.49 -5.90
C LEU A 305 -1.51 9.48 -6.24
N ALA A 306 -1.85 9.72 -7.50
CA ALA A 306 -3.23 9.64 -8.00
C ALA A 306 -3.84 8.25 -7.79
N ASP A 307 -3.07 7.18 -8.06
CA ASP A 307 -3.53 5.80 -7.86
C ASP A 307 -3.81 5.51 -6.37
N CYS A 308 -2.94 5.95 -5.46
CA CYS A 308 -3.17 5.88 -4.02
C CYS A 308 -4.46 6.61 -3.61
N ALA A 309 -4.64 7.86 -4.04
CA ALA A 309 -5.85 8.64 -3.75
C ALA A 309 -7.12 7.97 -4.28
N SER A 310 -7.07 7.43 -5.51
CA SER A 310 -8.18 6.72 -6.15
C SER A 310 -8.64 5.47 -5.37
N LYS A 311 -7.74 4.90 -4.56
CA LYS A 311 -7.96 3.72 -3.70
C LYS A 311 -7.98 4.08 -2.21
N GLY A 312 -8.15 5.35 -1.87
CA GLY A 312 -8.32 5.83 -0.50
C GLY A 312 -7.08 5.66 0.40
N GLY A 313 -5.90 5.43 -0.16
CA GLY A 313 -4.65 5.31 0.59
C GLY A 313 -3.79 6.56 0.56
N ASN A 314 -2.75 6.54 1.39
CA ASN A 314 -1.73 7.56 1.43
C ASN A 314 -0.46 7.13 0.66
N PHE A 315 0.29 8.10 0.17
CA PHE A 315 1.56 7.92 -0.52
C PHE A 315 2.68 8.58 0.30
N LEU A 316 3.64 7.79 0.78
CA LEU A 316 4.77 8.24 1.56
C LEU A 316 6.05 8.09 0.70
N LEU A 317 6.53 9.20 0.15
CA LEU A 317 7.64 9.19 -0.81
C LEU A 317 8.96 9.53 -0.13
N ASN A 318 9.95 8.65 -0.29
CA ASN A 318 11.23 8.74 0.40
C ASN A 318 12.27 9.61 -0.32
N ILE A 319 13.03 10.36 0.48
CA ILE A 319 14.36 10.90 0.15
C ILE A 319 15.43 10.28 1.06
N GLY A 320 16.66 10.16 0.54
CA GLY A 320 17.83 9.77 1.31
C GLY A 320 18.87 10.89 1.28
N PRO A 321 19.00 11.70 2.35
CA PRO A 321 20.01 12.76 2.41
C PRO A 321 21.44 12.23 2.30
N ALA A 322 22.29 13.00 1.62
CA ALA A 322 23.70 12.71 1.35
C ALA A 322 24.56 12.79 2.64
N PRO A 323 25.83 12.32 2.61
CA PRO A 323 26.71 12.33 3.80
C PRO A 323 26.85 13.69 4.51
N ASP A 324 26.78 14.79 3.77
CA ASP A 324 26.89 16.14 4.31
C ASP A 324 25.57 16.69 4.85
N GLY A 325 24.46 15.96 4.70
CA GLY A 325 23.11 16.36 5.13
C GLY A 325 22.27 16.98 4.02
N THR A 326 22.82 17.23 2.83
CA THR A 326 22.07 17.81 1.72
C THR A 326 21.09 16.81 1.09
N ILE A 327 19.99 17.30 0.53
CA ILE A 327 19.07 16.48 -0.26
C ILE A 327 19.65 16.36 -1.67
N PRO A 328 19.73 15.15 -2.26
CA PRO A 328 20.20 14.99 -3.62
C PRO A 328 19.39 15.85 -4.60
N ARG A 329 20.09 16.62 -5.45
CA ARG A 329 19.47 17.54 -6.41
C ARG A 329 18.38 16.89 -7.28
N SER A 330 18.62 15.65 -7.73
CA SER A 330 17.64 14.90 -8.52
C SER A 330 16.33 14.62 -7.78
N SER A 331 16.36 14.51 -6.45
CA SER A 331 15.16 14.42 -5.61
C SER A 331 14.46 15.78 -5.53
N VAL A 332 15.22 16.87 -5.32
CA VAL A 332 14.68 18.24 -5.26
C VAL A 332 13.92 18.58 -6.55
N GLU A 333 14.56 18.41 -7.72
CA GLU A 333 13.96 18.74 -9.03
C GLU A 333 12.63 18.01 -9.26
N ARG A 334 12.57 16.72 -8.91
CA ARG A 334 11.35 15.91 -9.03
C ARG A 334 10.26 16.32 -8.04
N LEU A 335 10.63 16.63 -6.81
CA LEU A 335 9.68 17.10 -5.80
C LEU A 335 9.11 18.47 -6.18
N GLU A 336 9.89 19.35 -6.78
CA GLU A 336 9.42 20.61 -7.35
C GLU A 336 8.47 20.40 -8.55
N GLU A 337 8.77 19.45 -9.43
CA GLU A 337 7.86 19.04 -10.53
C GLU A 337 6.52 18.54 -9.99
N MET A 338 6.55 17.64 -8.99
CA MET A 338 5.34 17.19 -8.30
C MET A 338 4.60 18.35 -7.65
N GLY A 339 5.32 19.28 -7.02
CA GLY A 339 4.77 20.48 -6.39
C GLY A 339 4.00 21.36 -7.37
N ARG A 340 4.54 21.57 -8.58
CA ARG A 340 3.84 22.31 -9.64
C ARG A 340 2.53 21.64 -10.05
N TRP A 341 2.51 20.31 -10.14
CA TRP A 341 1.29 19.56 -10.41
C TRP A 341 0.29 19.64 -9.24
N MET A 342 0.75 19.49 -8.00
CA MET A 342 -0.07 19.56 -6.79
C MET A 342 -0.68 20.95 -6.57
N ALA A 343 0.02 22.03 -6.95
CA ALA A 343 -0.50 23.38 -6.85
C ALA A 343 -1.77 23.60 -7.71
N VAL A 344 -1.89 22.87 -8.82
CA VAL A 344 -3.04 22.95 -9.73
C VAL A 344 -4.08 21.88 -9.39
N ASN A 345 -3.64 20.66 -9.12
CA ASN A 345 -4.52 19.49 -9.05
C ASN A 345 -4.74 18.96 -7.64
N GLY A 346 -4.20 19.57 -6.58
CA GLY A 346 -4.25 19.03 -5.22
C GLY A 346 -5.65 18.74 -4.68
N GLU A 347 -6.71 19.41 -5.19
CA GLU A 347 -8.11 19.10 -4.84
C GLU A 347 -8.50 17.65 -5.18
N SER A 348 -7.88 17.04 -6.20
CA SER A 348 -8.12 15.64 -6.60
C SER A 348 -7.40 14.60 -5.74
N VAL A 349 -6.54 15.06 -4.82
CA VAL A 349 -5.77 14.22 -3.92
C VAL A 349 -6.24 14.42 -2.49
N TYR A 350 -6.13 15.65 -1.95
CA TYR A 350 -6.38 15.91 -0.52
C TYR A 350 -7.85 15.77 -0.14
N GLY A 351 -8.11 15.11 0.99
CA GLY A 351 -9.47 14.91 1.51
C GLY A 351 -10.38 14.10 0.57
N THR A 352 -9.81 13.41 -0.42
CA THR A 352 -10.57 12.51 -1.28
C THR A 352 -10.77 11.16 -0.62
N LYS A 353 -11.73 10.40 -1.11
CA LYS A 353 -12.00 9.00 -0.78
C LYS A 353 -11.72 8.12 -2.00
N ALA A 354 -11.65 6.82 -1.75
CA ALA A 354 -11.62 5.83 -2.82
C ALA A 354 -12.78 6.07 -3.79
N GLY A 355 -12.45 6.10 -5.08
CA GLY A 355 -13.41 6.32 -6.14
C GLY A 355 -14.33 5.11 -6.37
N PRO A 356 -15.18 5.20 -7.38
CA PRO A 356 -16.19 4.19 -7.63
C PRO A 356 -15.62 2.91 -8.27
N TYR A 357 -14.42 2.98 -8.84
CA TYR A 357 -13.75 1.83 -9.43
C TYR A 357 -12.81 1.18 -8.43
N ARG A 358 -12.90 -0.16 -8.34
CA ARG A 358 -12.00 -0.96 -7.51
C ARG A 358 -10.55 -0.98 -8.01
N ARG A 359 -10.30 -0.60 -9.27
CA ARG A 359 -9.00 -0.64 -9.96
C ARG A 359 -8.86 0.57 -10.87
N ARG A 360 -7.64 0.80 -11.35
CA ARG A 360 -7.37 1.71 -12.46
C ARG A 360 -8.12 1.29 -13.71
N LEU A 361 -8.48 2.29 -14.49
CA LEU A 361 -8.99 2.17 -15.84
C LEU A 361 -7.83 2.23 -16.84
N PRO A 362 -8.00 1.77 -18.09
CA PRO A 362 -6.92 1.78 -19.08
C PRO A 362 -6.27 3.16 -19.29
N TRP A 363 -7.04 4.24 -19.16
CA TRP A 363 -6.56 5.61 -19.37
C TRP A 363 -6.20 6.35 -18.07
N GLY A 364 -6.38 5.74 -16.88
CA GLY A 364 -6.10 6.40 -15.61
C GLY A 364 -6.89 5.88 -14.40
N CYS A 365 -7.32 6.77 -13.51
CA CYS A 365 -8.01 6.40 -12.28
C CYS A 365 -9.00 7.47 -11.82
N VAL A 366 -9.80 7.18 -10.79
CA VAL A 366 -10.81 8.11 -10.29
C VAL A 366 -10.78 8.14 -8.77
N SER A 367 -10.59 9.32 -8.19
CA SER A 367 -10.84 9.59 -6.78
C SER A 367 -12.19 10.31 -6.63
N ARG A 368 -12.72 10.43 -5.41
CA ARG A 368 -13.99 11.13 -5.19
C ARG A 368 -14.03 11.98 -3.95
N LYS A 369 -14.96 12.93 -3.93
CA LYS A 369 -15.33 13.70 -2.74
C LYS A 369 -16.85 13.89 -2.69
N ASN A 370 -17.43 13.72 -1.51
CA ASN A 370 -18.83 14.02 -1.29
C ASN A 370 -18.99 15.53 -1.10
N LEU A 371 -19.97 16.13 -1.75
CA LEU A 371 -20.27 17.56 -1.67
C LEU A 371 -21.45 17.80 -0.73
N ASP A 372 -21.49 18.95 -0.07
CA ASP A 372 -22.50 19.28 0.95
C ASP A 372 -23.94 19.33 0.40
N ASN A 373 -24.09 19.48 -0.92
CA ASN A 373 -25.37 19.50 -1.62
C ASN A 373 -25.89 18.10 -2.01
N GLY A 374 -25.29 17.03 -1.46
CA GLY A 374 -25.67 15.65 -1.75
C GLY A 374 -25.17 15.10 -3.08
N ARG A 375 -24.35 15.87 -3.83
CA ARG A 375 -23.68 15.40 -5.05
C ARG A 375 -22.36 14.74 -4.71
N VAL A 376 -21.85 13.95 -5.65
CA VAL A 376 -20.49 13.42 -5.57
C VAL A 376 -19.65 14.00 -6.69
N ARG A 377 -18.50 14.55 -6.32
CA ARG A 377 -17.47 14.98 -7.24
C ARG A 377 -16.53 13.82 -7.51
N LEU A 378 -16.41 13.45 -8.78
CA LEU A 378 -15.39 12.53 -9.27
C LEU A 378 -14.24 13.35 -9.84
N PHE A 379 -13.02 13.06 -9.37
CA PHE A 379 -11.82 13.55 -10.01
C PHE A 379 -11.28 12.45 -10.90
N VAL A 380 -11.39 12.67 -12.19
CA VAL A 380 -11.02 11.71 -13.23
C VAL A 380 -9.60 12.04 -13.66
N HIS A 381 -8.64 11.28 -13.14
CA HIS A 381 -7.24 11.37 -13.47
C HIS A 381 -6.99 10.66 -14.79
N VAL A 382 -6.59 11.42 -15.81
CA VAL A 382 -6.39 10.95 -17.19
C VAL A 382 -4.90 10.96 -17.48
N PHE A 383 -4.31 9.78 -17.38
CA PHE A 383 -2.91 9.53 -17.67
C PHE A 383 -2.67 9.48 -19.18
N ASP A 384 -3.57 8.80 -19.90
CA ASP A 384 -3.49 8.66 -21.35
C ASP A 384 -4.64 9.45 -22.00
N TRP A 385 -4.33 10.69 -22.40
CA TRP A 385 -5.32 11.63 -22.91
C TRP A 385 -5.92 11.18 -24.24
N PRO A 386 -7.26 11.27 -24.44
CA PRO A 386 -7.90 10.88 -25.68
C PRO A 386 -7.54 11.86 -26.83
N LYS A 387 -6.87 11.36 -27.86
CA LYS A 387 -6.43 12.16 -29.02
C LYS A 387 -7.61 12.76 -29.81
N GLU A 388 -8.73 12.05 -29.87
CA GLU A 388 -9.95 12.50 -30.53
C GLU A 388 -10.75 13.51 -29.68
N GLY A 389 -10.31 13.78 -28.44
CA GLY A 389 -10.91 14.76 -27.55
C GLY A 389 -12.23 14.35 -26.89
N GLU A 390 -12.53 13.05 -26.88
CA GLU A 390 -13.65 12.47 -26.14
C GLU A 390 -13.15 11.47 -25.10
N LEU A 391 -13.39 11.79 -23.82
CA LEU A 391 -13.10 10.90 -22.70
C LEU A 391 -14.33 10.05 -22.39
N VAL A 392 -14.17 8.72 -22.47
CA VAL A 392 -15.21 7.76 -22.11
C VAL A 392 -14.97 7.24 -20.69
N ILE A 393 -15.88 7.58 -19.79
CA ILE A 393 -15.89 7.11 -18.40
C ILE A 393 -16.86 5.94 -18.32
N PRO A 394 -16.35 4.70 -18.27
CA PRO A 394 -17.17 3.52 -18.47
C PRO A 394 -18.02 3.20 -17.24
N ARG A 395 -19.19 2.61 -17.45
CA ARG A 395 -19.99 1.98 -16.39
C ARG A 395 -20.50 2.92 -15.30
N ILE A 396 -20.57 4.23 -15.50
CA ILE A 396 -21.23 5.14 -14.53
C ILE A 396 -22.69 5.31 -14.93
N ALA A 397 -23.61 4.79 -14.10
CA ALA A 397 -25.05 4.90 -14.30
C ALA A 397 -25.63 6.25 -13.90
N ASN A 398 -24.89 7.05 -13.13
CA ASN A 398 -25.33 8.35 -12.65
C ASN A 398 -25.43 9.36 -13.80
N LYS A 399 -26.32 10.33 -13.62
CA LYS A 399 -26.43 11.47 -14.54
C LYS A 399 -25.27 12.44 -14.31
N PRO A 400 -24.53 12.86 -15.36
CA PRO A 400 -23.55 13.93 -15.24
C PRO A 400 -24.26 15.26 -14.98
N LEU A 401 -23.78 16.03 -14.00
CA LEU A 401 -24.34 17.33 -13.63
C LEU A 401 -23.43 18.49 -14.04
N ALA A 402 -22.12 18.32 -13.94
CA ALA A 402 -21.13 19.29 -14.40
C ALA A 402 -19.83 18.56 -14.76
N ALA A 403 -19.13 19.05 -15.79
CA ALA A 403 -17.78 18.61 -16.11
C ALA A 403 -16.91 19.81 -16.45
N TYR A 404 -15.65 19.81 -16.02
CA TYR A 404 -14.66 20.85 -16.36
C TYR A 404 -13.23 20.33 -16.11
N LEU A 405 -12.22 21.02 -16.64
CA LEU A 405 -10.82 20.72 -16.37
C LEU A 405 -10.42 21.35 -15.03
N LEU A 406 -9.86 20.58 -14.09
CA LEU A 406 -9.45 21.13 -12.80
C LEU A 406 -8.41 22.25 -12.96
N ALA A 407 -7.53 22.10 -13.96
CA ALA A 407 -6.51 23.08 -14.31
C ALA A 407 -7.05 24.36 -14.96
N ASP A 408 -8.32 24.41 -15.39
CA ASP A 408 -8.92 25.63 -15.91
C ASP A 408 -9.42 26.52 -14.74
N PRO A 409 -8.80 27.68 -14.48
CA PRO A 409 -9.22 28.56 -13.40
C PRO A 409 -10.63 29.13 -13.60
N ALA A 410 -11.10 29.24 -14.85
CA ALA A 410 -12.46 29.65 -15.16
C ALA A 410 -13.49 28.53 -14.99
N LYS A 411 -13.03 27.27 -14.82
CA LYS A 411 -13.86 26.06 -14.72
C LYS A 411 -14.90 26.01 -15.85
N THR A 412 -14.45 26.29 -17.07
CA THR A 412 -15.31 26.35 -18.26
C THR A 412 -16.04 25.02 -18.42
N PRO A 413 -17.39 25.03 -18.52
CA PRO A 413 -18.15 23.79 -18.65
C PRO A 413 -17.78 23.00 -19.91
N LEU A 414 -17.47 21.73 -19.72
CA LEU A 414 -17.31 20.75 -20.80
C LEU A 414 -18.64 20.05 -21.06
N PRO A 415 -19.03 19.83 -22.34
CA PRO A 415 -20.17 18.98 -22.67
C PRO A 415 -19.96 17.57 -22.12
N ALA A 416 -20.89 17.11 -21.28
CA ALA A 416 -20.93 15.76 -20.75
C ALA A 416 -22.32 15.15 -20.96
N SER A 417 -22.37 13.91 -21.46
CA SER A 417 -23.62 13.21 -21.73
C SER A 417 -23.55 11.77 -21.26
N GLN A 418 -24.65 11.29 -20.68
CA GLN A 418 -24.84 9.87 -20.43
C GLN A 418 -25.20 9.18 -21.75
N ASN A 419 -24.47 8.13 -22.08
CA ASN A 419 -24.63 7.34 -23.31
C ASN A 419 -24.68 5.85 -22.98
N THR A 420 -25.02 5.04 -23.98
CA THR A 420 -24.88 3.59 -23.94
C THR A 420 -23.92 3.16 -25.04
N ILE A 421 -22.76 2.61 -24.67
CA ILE A 421 -21.78 2.05 -25.61
C ILE A 421 -21.69 0.55 -25.33
N ASP A 422 -21.91 -0.26 -26.37
CA ASP A 422 -21.94 -1.73 -26.28
C ASP A 422 -22.87 -2.28 -25.18
N GLY A 423 -23.97 -1.58 -24.89
CA GLY A 423 -24.92 -1.96 -23.84
C GLY A 423 -24.49 -1.61 -22.41
N GLU A 424 -23.38 -0.88 -22.23
CA GLU A 424 -22.96 -0.34 -20.94
C GLU A 424 -23.28 1.15 -20.85
N ARG A 425 -23.78 1.59 -19.70
CA ARG A 425 -23.96 3.02 -19.42
C ARG A 425 -22.59 3.65 -19.23
N VAL A 426 -22.31 4.71 -19.97
CA VAL A 426 -21.06 5.46 -19.90
C VAL A 426 -21.35 6.95 -19.79
N ILE A 427 -20.40 7.71 -19.28
CA ILE A 427 -20.39 9.17 -19.43
C ILE A 427 -19.32 9.52 -20.46
N VAL A 428 -19.70 10.27 -21.49
CA VAL A 428 -18.76 10.83 -22.47
C VAL A 428 -18.58 12.30 -22.17
N VAL A 429 -17.33 12.73 -21.95
CA VAL A 429 -16.96 14.13 -21.75
C VAL A 429 -16.16 14.60 -22.95
N ARG A 430 -16.58 15.70 -23.59
CA ARG A 430 -15.82 16.32 -24.67
C ARG A 430 -14.73 17.20 -24.09
N THR A 431 -13.53 16.66 -23.99
CA THR A 431 -12.36 17.29 -23.36
C THR A 431 -11.51 18.11 -24.35
N GLY A 432 -11.65 17.85 -25.65
CA GLY A 432 -10.75 18.36 -26.67
C GLY A 432 -9.40 17.61 -26.69
N PRO A 433 -8.60 17.77 -27.75
CA PRO A 433 -7.47 16.88 -28.04
C PRO A 433 -6.19 17.18 -27.23
N ARG A 434 -6.13 18.32 -26.53
CA ARG A 434 -4.91 18.79 -25.85
C ARG A 434 -5.03 18.61 -24.32
N PRO A 435 -4.14 17.84 -23.68
CA PRO A 435 -4.16 17.69 -22.23
C PRO A 435 -3.65 18.97 -21.53
N PRO A 436 -4.23 19.37 -20.38
CA PRO A 436 -3.67 20.41 -19.53
C PRO A 436 -2.34 20.05 -18.87
N SER A 437 -2.06 18.75 -18.69
CA SER A 437 -0.82 18.24 -18.11
C SER A 437 -0.35 17.00 -18.87
N GLU A 438 0.96 16.92 -19.13
CA GLU A 438 1.61 15.77 -19.76
C GLU A 438 1.76 14.58 -18.79
N HIS A 439 1.62 14.77 -17.47
CA HIS A 439 1.79 13.72 -16.48
C HIS A 439 0.47 13.05 -16.07
N ASP A 440 -0.51 13.87 -15.70
CA ASP A 440 -1.86 13.48 -15.28
C ASP A 440 -2.78 14.70 -15.41
N SER A 441 -3.77 14.62 -16.30
CA SER A 441 -4.77 15.66 -16.47
C SER A 441 -6.05 15.31 -15.73
N VAL A 442 -6.56 16.23 -14.91
CA VAL A 442 -7.75 15.97 -14.08
C VAL A 442 -9.00 16.61 -14.67
N VAL A 443 -9.97 15.77 -15.04
CA VAL A 443 -11.34 16.19 -15.36
C VAL A 443 -12.17 16.08 -14.08
N VAL A 444 -12.79 17.18 -13.66
CA VAL A 444 -13.82 17.14 -12.62
C VAL A 444 -15.14 16.75 -13.25
N LEU A 445 -15.83 15.79 -12.63
CA LEU A 445 -17.17 15.35 -13.01
C LEU A 445 -18.06 15.27 -11.77
N ASP A 446 -19.01 16.17 -11.65
CA ASP A 446 -20.03 16.09 -10.61
C ASP A 446 -21.18 15.20 -11.10
N VAL A 447 -21.58 14.24 -10.28
CA VAL A 447 -22.69 13.31 -10.55
C VAL A 447 -23.77 13.39 -9.48
N GLU A 448 -24.98 13.01 -9.86
CA GLU A 448 -26.10 12.89 -8.93
C GLU A 448 -25.96 11.65 -8.03
N GLY A 449 -26.07 11.85 -6.71
CA GLY A 449 -26.07 10.77 -5.71
C GLY A 449 -24.73 10.04 -5.57
N GLU A 450 -24.76 8.93 -4.82
CA GLU A 450 -23.61 8.03 -4.71
C GLU A 450 -23.32 7.35 -6.06
N PRO A 451 -22.05 7.28 -6.52
CA PRO A 451 -21.71 6.68 -7.80
C PRO A 451 -22.12 5.20 -7.89
N GLU A 452 -22.90 4.88 -8.91
CA GLU A 452 -23.32 3.54 -9.27
C GLU A 452 -22.48 3.06 -10.46
N VAL A 453 -21.49 2.21 -10.17
CA VAL A 453 -20.77 1.50 -11.24
C VAL A 453 -21.60 0.32 -11.70
N THR A 454 -22.10 0.34 -12.93
CA THR A 454 -22.79 -0.82 -13.51
C THR A 454 -21.84 -2.00 -13.60
N PHE A 455 -22.38 -3.18 -13.34
CA PHE A 455 -21.62 -4.43 -13.29
C PHE A 455 -20.79 -4.63 -14.57
N HIS A 456 -19.48 -4.88 -14.42
CA HIS A 456 -18.65 -5.28 -15.56
C HIS A 456 -19.13 -6.64 -16.05
N ARG A 457 -19.20 -6.85 -17.36
CA ARG A 457 -19.38 -8.18 -17.92
C ARG A 457 -18.38 -8.36 -19.03
N ILE A 458 -17.53 -9.38 -18.92
CA ILE A 458 -16.68 -9.75 -20.05
C ILE A 458 -17.56 -10.33 -21.15
N LYS A 459 -17.42 -9.76 -22.34
CA LYS A 459 -18.17 -10.13 -23.54
C LYS A 459 -17.30 -11.02 -24.44
N PRO A 460 -17.92 -11.93 -25.19
CA PRO A 460 -17.19 -12.72 -26.16
C PRO A 460 -16.67 -11.82 -27.28
N ALA A 461 -15.49 -12.15 -27.83
CA ALA A 461 -15.01 -11.61 -29.08
C ALA A 461 -15.93 -12.02 -30.24
N ALA A 462 -15.72 -11.43 -31.43
CA ALA A 462 -16.53 -11.72 -32.61
C ALA A 462 -16.56 -13.21 -33.00
N ASP A 463 -15.49 -13.96 -32.69
CA ASP A 463 -15.39 -15.41 -32.90
C ASP A 463 -16.03 -16.25 -31.77
N GLY A 464 -16.68 -15.59 -30.80
CA GLY A 464 -17.33 -16.22 -29.65
C GLY A 464 -16.39 -16.56 -28.50
N LYS A 465 -15.08 -16.29 -28.61
CA LYS A 465 -14.14 -16.58 -27.51
C LYS A 465 -14.32 -15.61 -26.36
N LEU A 466 -14.36 -16.14 -25.14
CA LEU A 466 -14.26 -15.34 -23.92
C LEU A 466 -12.84 -15.42 -23.39
N ALA A 467 -12.11 -14.30 -23.41
CA ALA A 467 -10.81 -14.17 -22.78
C ALA A 467 -10.97 -13.51 -21.42
N LEU A 468 -10.68 -14.27 -20.36
CA LEU A 468 -10.78 -13.84 -18.98
C LEU A 468 -9.37 -13.57 -18.46
N LEU A 469 -8.95 -12.31 -18.49
CA LEU A 469 -7.58 -11.93 -18.15
C LEU A 469 -7.42 -11.73 -16.64
N ALA A 470 -6.20 -11.87 -16.15
CA ALA A 470 -5.84 -11.59 -14.77
C ALA A 470 -6.25 -10.16 -14.34
N VAL A 471 -6.09 -9.17 -15.23
CA VAL A 471 -6.42 -7.78 -14.94
C VAL A 471 -7.93 -7.56 -14.73
N ASP A 472 -8.77 -8.40 -15.31
CA ASP A 472 -10.24 -8.28 -15.25
C ASP A 472 -10.86 -9.14 -14.13
N ALA A 473 -10.07 -9.95 -13.44
CA ALA A 473 -10.57 -10.93 -12.48
C ALA A 473 -10.88 -10.29 -11.13
N ASP A 474 -12.10 -10.38 -10.60
CA ASP A 474 -12.39 -10.07 -9.21
C ASP A 474 -11.57 -10.99 -8.28
N LEU A 475 -10.83 -10.39 -7.34
CA LEU A 475 -10.04 -11.13 -6.36
C LEU A 475 -10.88 -11.34 -5.11
N ASN A 476 -11.13 -12.60 -4.78
CA ASN A 476 -11.94 -13.00 -3.64
C ASN A 476 -11.03 -13.72 -2.64
N GLY A 477 -10.39 -12.97 -1.77
CA GLY A 477 -9.34 -13.50 -0.91
C GLY A 477 -8.59 -12.42 -0.16
N ARG A 478 -7.50 -12.79 0.51
CA ARG A 478 -6.63 -11.85 1.24
C ARG A 478 -5.24 -11.73 0.65
N VAL A 479 -4.71 -12.79 0.05
CA VAL A 479 -3.28 -12.86 -0.35
C VAL A 479 -3.05 -12.73 -1.85
N LEU A 480 -4.10 -12.89 -2.66
CA LEU A 480 -4.01 -12.71 -4.12
C LEU A 480 -3.53 -11.30 -4.47
N ARG A 481 -2.56 -11.22 -5.38
CA ARG A 481 -2.06 -9.95 -5.90
C ARG A 481 -1.96 -10.03 -7.41
N TYR A 482 -2.46 -9.01 -8.08
CA TYR A 482 -2.16 -8.81 -9.47
C TYR A 482 -0.79 -8.11 -9.59
N ASP A 483 0.06 -8.63 -10.46
CA ASP A 483 1.28 -8.00 -10.92
C ASP A 483 0.96 -7.38 -12.28
N GLY A 484 1.15 -6.07 -12.41
CA GLY A 484 0.84 -5.30 -13.61
C GLY A 484 2.08 -4.85 -14.36
N ALA A 485 3.27 -5.31 -13.98
CA ALA A 485 4.49 -4.97 -14.70
C ALA A 485 4.43 -5.54 -16.13
N PRO A 486 4.97 -4.83 -17.15
CA PRO A 486 4.98 -5.31 -18.52
C PRO A 486 5.56 -6.73 -18.65
N GLY A 487 4.79 -7.66 -19.22
CA GLY A 487 5.15 -9.08 -19.37
C GLY A 487 4.94 -9.95 -18.13
N ARG A 488 4.45 -9.37 -17.02
CA ARG A 488 4.16 -10.03 -15.75
C ARG A 488 2.69 -9.87 -15.35
N GLU A 489 1.80 -9.62 -16.30
CA GLU A 489 0.37 -9.38 -16.08
C GLU A 489 -0.34 -10.63 -15.57
N SER A 490 -0.22 -10.92 -14.27
CA SER A 490 -0.70 -12.16 -13.66
C SER A 490 -1.18 -11.96 -12.23
N ILE A 491 -1.96 -12.91 -11.71
CA ILE A 491 -2.35 -12.97 -10.31
C ILE A 491 -1.51 -14.05 -9.63
N GLY A 492 -0.60 -13.60 -8.77
CA GLY A 492 0.31 -14.42 -7.99
C GLY A 492 -0.02 -14.40 -6.49
N HIS A 493 0.96 -14.84 -5.69
CA HIS A 493 0.85 -14.94 -4.22
C HIS A 493 -0.34 -15.77 -3.72
N TRP A 494 -0.80 -16.72 -4.54
CA TRP A 494 -1.96 -17.56 -4.21
C TRP A 494 -1.59 -18.66 -3.20
N THR A 495 -1.32 -18.26 -1.95
CA THR A 495 -0.82 -19.12 -0.88
C THR A 495 -1.93 -19.66 0.03
N ARG A 496 -3.19 -19.24 -0.19
CA ARG A 496 -4.35 -19.67 0.58
C ARG A 496 -5.38 -20.34 -0.34
N ALA A 497 -5.74 -21.59 -0.04
CA ALA A 497 -6.77 -22.31 -0.80
C ALA A 497 -8.17 -21.69 -0.67
N LYS A 498 -8.43 -20.89 0.37
CA LYS A 498 -9.70 -20.16 0.52
C LYS A 498 -9.84 -18.98 -0.44
N ASP A 499 -8.73 -18.51 -1.01
CA ASP A 499 -8.73 -17.41 -1.96
C ASP A 499 -9.08 -17.94 -3.36
N TRP A 500 -9.82 -17.13 -4.13
CA TRP A 500 -10.27 -17.46 -5.48
C TRP A 500 -10.45 -16.22 -6.34
N ILE A 501 -10.53 -16.42 -7.65
CA ILE A 501 -10.74 -15.32 -8.61
C ILE A 501 -11.95 -15.58 -9.47
N SER A 502 -12.59 -14.52 -9.94
CA SER A 502 -13.81 -14.64 -10.72
C SER A 502 -13.99 -13.56 -11.77
N TRP A 503 -14.80 -13.88 -12.76
CA TRP A 503 -15.18 -12.98 -13.83
C TRP A 503 -16.68 -13.02 -14.00
N PRO A 504 -17.34 -11.86 -13.92
CA PRO A 504 -18.68 -11.73 -14.46
C PRO A 504 -18.61 -11.76 -15.99
N VAL A 505 -19.40 -12.63 -16.62
CA VAL A 505 -19.42 -12.82 -18.09
C VAL A 505 -20.85 -12.71 -18.63
N ASP A 506 -20.98 -12.22 -19.86
CA ASP A 506 -22.23 -12.22 -20.60
C ASP A 506 -22.16 -13.29 -21.70
N ILE A 507 -22.81 -14.43 -21.46
CA ILE A 507 -22.78 -15.56 -22.39
C ILE A 507 -23.84 -15.36 -23.46
N LYS A 508 -23.40 -15.06 -24.69
CA LYS A 508 -24.29 -14.88 -25.85
C LYS A 508 -24.57 -16.15 -26.65
N LYS A 509 -23.68 -17.14 -26.61
CA LYS A 509 -23.77 -18.35 -27.43
C LYS A 509 -23.77 -19.60 -26.56
N LEU A 510 -24.78 -20.44 -26.74
CA LEU A 510 -24.85 -21.77 -26.15
C LEU A 510 -23.94 -22.74 -26.91
N GLY A 511 -23.49 -23.81 -26.26
CA GLY A 511 -22.67 -24.84 -26.91
C GLY A 511 -21.54 -25.34 -26.03
N THR A 512 -20.72 -26.21 -26.61
CA THR A 512 -19.51 -26.72 -25.96
C THR A 512 -18.36 -25.75 -26.13
N TYR A 513 -17.69 -25.45 -25.03
CA TYR A 513 -16.49 -24.61 -24.97
C TYR A 513 -15.31 -25.44 -24.49
N GLN A 514 -14.17 -25.34 -25.18
CA GLN A 514 -12.88 -25.75 -24.65
C GLN A 514 -12.39 -24.71 -23.66
N VAL A 515 -12.00 -25.15 -22.47
CA VAL A 515 -11.45 -24.31 -21.41
C VAL A 515 -9.94 -24.44 -21.42
N GLU A 516 -9.26 -23.31 -21.64
CA GLU A 516 -7.81 -23.21 -21.57
C GLU A 516 -7.40 -22.27 -20.44
N ILE A 517 -6.31 -22.59 -19.76
CA ILE A 517 -5.73 -21.74 -18.72
C ILE A 517 -4.26 -21.50 -19.02
N THR A 518 -3.82 -20.25 -18.88
CA THR A 518 -2.41 -19.86 -18.98
C THR A 518 -1.93 -19.38 -17.61
N TYR A 519 -0.83 -19.96 -17.13
CA TYR A 519 -0.25 -19.65 -15.83
C TYR A 519 1.26 -19.95 -15.80
N GLY A 520 1.96 -19.46 -14.78
CA GLY A 520 3.29 -19.92 -14.39
C GLY A 520 3.26 -20.63 -13.04
N CYS A 521 4.19 -21.54 -12.78
CA CYS A 521 4.30 -22.26 -11.52
C CYS A 521 5.73 -22.74 -11.33
N ALA A 522 6.45 -22.20 -10.34
CA ALA A 522 7.83 -22.65 -10.12
C ALA A 522 7.93 -24.17 -9.88
N PRO A 523 9.06 -24.80 -10.24
CA PRO A 523 9.24 -26.25 -10.19
C PRO A 523 8.81 -26.90 -8.86
N GLU A 524 9.16 -26.27 -7.74
CA GLU A 524 8.88 -26.72 -6.38
C GLU A 524 7.40 -26.63 -5.99
N SER A 525 6.60 -25.83 -6.71
CA SER A 525 5.19 -25.58 -6.41
C SER A 525 4.22 -26.36 -7.30
N GLY A 526 4.73 -27.14 -8.26
CA GLY A 526 3.90 -27.98 -9.13
C GLY A 526 3.19 -29.12 -8.38
N GLY A 527 1.99 -29.49 -8.82
CA GLY A 527 1.20 -30.60 -8.30
C GLY A 527 -0.06 -30.20 -7.51
N GLY A 528 -0.32 -28.90 -7.36
CA GLY A 528 -1.52 -28.40 -6.69
C GLY A 528 -2.79 -28.76 -7.46
N THR A 529 -3.97 -28.52 -6.90
CA THR A 529 -5.24 -28.74 -7.63
C THR A 529 -6.06 -27.48 -7.66
N TYR A 530 -6.56 -27.14 -8.85
CA TYR A 530 -7.47 -26.02 -9.07
C TYR A 530 -8.76 -26.49 -9.73
N ARG A 531 -9.79 -25.65 -9.62
CA ARG A 531 -11.10 -25.86 -10.22
C ARG A 531 -11.53 -24.64 -11.00
N VAL A 532 -11.92 -24.85 -12.25
CA VAL A 532 -12.64 -23.87 -13.06
C VAL A 532 -14.14 -24.15 -12.92
N GLU A 533 -14.92 -23.12 -12.60
CA GLU A 533 -16.38 -23.17 -12.54
C GLU A 533 -16.94 -22.23 -13.63
N VAL A 534 -17.78 -22.73 -14.53
CA VAL A 534 -18.42 -21.96 -15.61
C VAL A 534 -19.89 -22.31 -15.64
N ALA A 535 -20.77 -21.33 -15.41
CA ALA A 535 -22.23 -21.50 -15.49
C ALA A 535 -22.74 -22.76 -14.72
N GLY A 536 -22.24 -22.97 -13.50
CA GLY A 536 -22.59 -24.11 -12.65
C GLY A 536 -21.89 -25.44 -12.96
N LYS A 537 -21.19 -25.55 -14.10
CA LYS A 537 -20.36 -26.72 -14.44
C LYS A 537 -18.95 -26.55 -13.87
N ARG A 538 -18.23 -27.67 -13.66
CA ARG A 538 -16.93 -27.70 -12.98
C ARG A 538 -15.92 -28.55 -13.76
N LEU A 539 -14.69 -28.04 -13.89
CA LEU A 539 -13.53 -28.79 -14.35
C LEU A 539 -12.43 -28.67 -13.31
N GLU A 540 -11.81 -29.79 -12.93
CA GLU A 540 -10.69 -29.83 -12.00
C GLU A 540 -9.44 -30.32 -12.72
N ALA A 541 -8.31 -29.70 -12.41
CA ALA A 541 -7.03 -30.08 -12.99
C ALA A 541 -5.89 -29.80 -12.01
N LYS A 542 -4.76 -30.44 -12.27
CA LYS A 542 -3.53 -30.23 -11.48
C LYS A 542 -2.74 -29.06 -12.05
N THR A 543 -2.16 -28.25 -11.17
CA THR A 543 -1.12 -27.29 -11.54
C THR A 543 0.12 -28.08 -11.94
N LEU A 544 0.65 -27.85 -13.13
CA LEU A 544 1.89 -28.44 -13.61
C LEU A 544 3.01 -27.40 -13.52
N ALA A 545 4.20 -27.84 -13.16
CA ALA A 545 5.37 -26.97 -13.06
C ALA A 545 5.75 -26.33 -14.42
N THR A 546 6.31 -25.13 -14.36
CA THR A 546 7.07 -24.43 -15.40
C THR A 546 8.52 -24.26 -14.95
N LYS A 547 9.37 -23.61 -15.75
CA LYS A 547 10.78 -23.34 -15.36
C LYS A 547 10.90 -22.33 -14.21
N GLY A 548 9.89 -21.50 -14.01
CA GLY A 548 9.82 -20.46 -12.99
C GLY A 548 8.46 -19.75 -13.01
N TRP A 549 8.22 -18.88 -12.04
CA TRP A 549 6.92 -18.19 -11.87
C TRP A 549 6.49 -17.37 -13.09
N PHE A 550 7.43 -16.81 -13.84
CA PHE A 550 7.15 -15.97 -15.00
C PHE A 550 7.19 -16.73 -16.33
N ASP A 551 7.62 -18.00 -16.32
CA ASP A 551 7.51 -18.87 -17.48
C ASP A 551 6.06 -19.29 -17.67
N ARG A 552 5.52 -19.05 -18.86
CA ARG A 552 4.10 -19.29 -19.17
C ARG A 552 3.90 -20.65 -19.83
N ARG A 553 2.95 -21.41 -19.32
CA ARG A 553 2.38 -22.59 -19.98
C ARG A 553 0.89 -22.37 -20.21
N THR A 554 0.35 -22.96 -21.26
CA THR A 554 -1.10 -23.01 -21.52
C THR A 554 -1.54 -24.46 -21.55
N ASP A 555 -2.51 -24.79 -20.71
CA ASP A 555 -3.07 -26.14 -20.61
C ASP A 555 -4.55 -26.13 -21.01
N VAL A 556 -4.98 -27.19 -21.69
CA VAL A 556 -6.41 -27.47 -21.89
C VAL A 556 -6.92 -28.15 -20.63
N VAL A 557 -7.83 -27.50 -19.92
CA VAL A 557 -8.44 -28.03 -18.69
C VAL A 557 -9.50 -29.07 -19.02
N GLY A 558 -10.26 -28.85 -20.09
CA GLY A 558 -11.32 -29.74 -20.54
C GLY A 558 -12.36 -29.03 -21.41
N ARG A 559 -13.55 -29.63 -21.53
CA ARG A 559 -14.69 -29.05 -22.24
C ARG A 559 -15.89 -28.89 -21.31
N ILE A 560 -16.60 -27.77 -21.42
CA ILE A 560 -17.85 -27.49 -20.71
C ILE A 560 -18.94 -27.15 -21.71
N THR A 561 -20.11 -27.76 -21.57
CA THR A 561 -21.32 -27.39 -22.31
C THR A 561 -22.09 -26.33 -21.52
N ILE A 562 -22.35 -25.20 -22.16
CA ILE A 562 -23.08 -24.07 -21.59
C ILE A 562 -24.49 -24.05 -22.17
N GLU A 563 -25.49 -24.20 -21.29
CA GLU A 563 -26.90 -24.42 -21.62
C GLU A 563 -27.77 -23.17 -21.37
N GLN A 564 -27.20 -22.11 -20.81
CA GLN A 564 -27.92 -20.86 -20.49
C GLN A 564 -27.15 -19.64 -21.01
N THR A 565 -27.89 -18.70 -21.61
CA THR A 565 -27.37 -17.40 -22.01
C THR A 565 -27.55 -16.37 -20.89
N GLY A 566 -26.89 -15.22 -21.03
CA GLY A 566 -26.98 -14.10 -20.10
C GLY A 566 -25.88 -14.09 -19.06
N ASP A 567 -26.14 -13.40 -17.95
CA ASP A 567 -25.17 -13.14 -16.89
C ASP A 567 -24.78 -14.41 -16.16
N GLN A 568 -23.48 -14.70 -16.17
CA GLN A 568 -22.91 -15.83 -15.46
C GLN A 568 -21.64 -15.39 -14.74
N THR A 569 -21.22 -16.17 -13.76
CA THR A 569 -19.89 -16.04 -13.14
C THR A 569 -19.02 -17.19 -13.57
N VAL A 570 -17.83 -16.88 -14.07
CA VAL A 570 -16.74 -17.84 -14.21
C VAL A 570 -15.81 -17.68 -13.01
N ALA A 571 -15.40 -18.78 -12.38
CA ALA A 571 -14.51 -18.74 -11.24
C ALA A 571 -13.34 -19.71 -11.40
N LEU A 572 -12.18 -19.32 -10.88
CA LEU A 572 -11.03 -20.19 -10.68
C LEU A 572 -10.76 -20.29 -9.18
N ARG A 573 -10.81 -21.50 -8.64
CA ARG A 573 -10.60 -21.80 -7.22
C ARG A 573 -9.37 -22.67 -7.04
N CYS A 574 -8.61 -22.40 -5.99
CA CYS A 574 -7.62 -23.35 -5.51
C CYS A 574 -8.31 -24.37 -4.59
N LEU A 575 -8.16 -25.66 -4.86
CA LEU A 575 -8.70 -26.71 -4.00
C LEU A 575 -7.66 -27.20 -2.99
N LYS A 576 -6.40 -27.27 -3.42
CA LYS A 576 -5.31 -27.79 -2.60
C LYS A 576 -3.97 -27.15 -2.98
N ILE A 577 -3.26 -26.70 -1.96
CA ILE A 577 -1.84 -26.36 -1.98
C ILE A 577 -1.16 -27.41 -1.09
N ASP A 578 -0.30 -28.24 -1.64
CA ASP A 578 0.38 -29.26 -0.83
C ASP A 578 1.36 -28.59 0.15
N GLU A 579 1.53 -29.20 1.33
CA GLU A 579 2.43 -28.68 2.37
C GLU A 579 3.85 -28.49 1.84
N GLY A 580 4.46 -27.36 2.19
CA GLY A 580 5.81 -26.98 1.74
C GLY A 580 5.87 -26.24 0.40
N ARG A 581 4.74 -26.02 -0.28
CA ARG A 581 4.71 -25.25 -1.54
C ARG A 581 4.52 -23.75 -1.33
N ALA A 582 5.10 -22.97 -2.22
CA ALA A 582 5.12 -21.51 -2.10
C ALA A 582 3.78 -20.86 -2.53
N ALA A 583 3.12 -21.35 -3.58
CA ALA A 583 1.80 -20.87 -4.04
C ALA A 583 1.10 -21.88 -4.96
N ALA A 584 -0.21 -21.66 -5.24
CA ALA A 584 -1.01 -22.54 -6.09
C ALA A 584 -0.64 -22.46 -7.58
N LEU A 585 -0.50 -21.24 -8.11
CA LEU A 585 -0.07 -20.88 -9.48
C LEU A 585 0.02 -19.34 -9.59
N ASP A 586 0.69 -18.86 -10.64
CA ASP A 586 0.71 -17.46 -11.08
C ASP A 586 -0.15 -17.31 -12.33
N PHE A 587 -1.43 -16.96 -12.13
CA PHE A 587 -2.48 -17.00 -13.15
C PHE A 587 -2.35 -15.85 -14.15
N GLN A 588 -2.38 -16.10 -15.46
CA GLN A 588 -2.38 -15.03 -16.48
C GLN A 588 -3.76 -14.85 -17.13
N LYS A 589 -4.36 -15.92 -17.62
CA LYS A 589 -5.67 -15.87 -18.30
C LYS A 589 -6.37 -17.21 -18.33
N LEU A 590 -7.68 -17.16 -18.50
CA LEU A 590 -8.55 -18.29 -18.81
C LEU A 590 -9.30 -17.98 -20.11
N VAL A 591 -9.37 -18.93 -21.04
CA VAL A 591 -10.05 -18.74 -22.32
C VAL A 591 -11.11 -19.82 -22.49
N LEU A 592 -12.35 -19.39 -22.74
CA LEU A 592 -13.42 -20.27 -23.22
C LEU A 592 -13.50 -20.15 -24.73
N LYS A 593 -13.11 -21.20 -25.46
CA LYS A 593 -13.17 -21.25 -26.92
C LYS A 593 -14.36 -22.08 -27.38
N PRO A 594 -15.29 -21.53 -28.18
CA PRO A 594 -16.35 -22.33 -28.79
C PRO A 594 -15.76 -23.50 -29.59
N VAL A 595 -16.33 -24.69 -29.43
CA VAL A 595 -16.03 -25.84 -30.28
C VAL A 595 -16.98 -25.82 -31.47
N GLU A 596 -16.45 -25.76 -32.69
CA GLU A 596 -17.27 -25.78 -33.90
C GLU A 596 -17.98 -27.14 -34.07
N GLY A 597 -19.26 -27.12 -34.45
CA GLY A 597 -20.08 -28.32 -34.70
C GLY A 597 -20.97 -28.79 -33.54
N ASP A 598 -20.69 -28.39 -32.30
CA ASP A 598 -21.46 -28.79 -31.10
C ASP A 598 -22.52 -27.74 -30.70
N ALA A 599 -23.42 -27.39 -31.64
CA ALA A 599 -24.58 -26.58 -31.29
C ALA A 599 -25.57 -27.42 -30.50
N ILE A 600 -25.96 -26.95 -29.31
CA ILE A 600 -27.08 -27.53 -28.56
C ILE A 600 -28.33 -27.32 -29.42
N ALA A 601 -28.92 -28.40 -29.94
CA ALA A 601 -30.21 -28.35 -30.61
C ALA A 601 -31.22 -27.75 -29.61
N LYS A 602 -31.94 -26.71 -30.04
CA LYS A 602 -32.93 -25.99 -29.23
C LYS A 602 -34.00 -26.92 -28.66
#